data_AF-A0A838SH88-F1
#
_entry.id   AF-A0A838SH88-F1
#
_cell.length_a   1.000
_cell.length_b   1.000
_cell.length_c   1.000
_cell.angle_alpha   90.00
_cell.angle_beta   90.00
_cell.angle_gamma   90.00
#
_symmetry.space_group_name_H-M   'P 1'
#
loop_
_entity.id
_entity.type
_entity.pdbx_description
1 polymer ?
#
loop_
_entity_poly.entity_id
_entity_poly.type
_entity_poly.pdbx_seq_one_letter_code
_entity_poly.pdbx_strand_id
1 'polypeptide(L)'
;SAEGTSDGPTLIGVGAAAVDFQVSTGRMPLQSGGVQAPRKPRIYNEAEVDQLAAYVASLGPGPAIPSAEQLDLSDANLQEGGELFRTNCASCHNFVGQGGALTQGKYAPDLSGVTPRIMYEAMLTGPQSMPVFSDASLTPEQKQAIIAFVQDVRQEPNPGGFGLGRVGPVTEGLVTWVVGLGLLIAAAVWIAVKPS
;
A
#
# COMPACT_ATOMS: atom_id res chain seq x y z
N SER A 1 1.50 -12.08 30.70
CA SER A 1 0.63 -12.88 29.82
C SER A 1 0.46 -12.13 28.51
N ALA A 2 0.14 -12.82 27.40
CA ALA A 2 -0.01 -12.23 26.07
C ALA A 2 -1.48 -11.99 25.66
N GLU A 3 -2.38 -12.02 26.64
CA GLU A 3 -3.84 -12.04 26.48
C GLU A 3 -4.45 -10.68 26.10
N GLY A 4 -3.63 -9.62 26.05
CA GLY A 4 -4.09 -8.25 25.82
C GLY A 4 -4.55 -7.57 27.11
N THR A 5 -4.73 -6.25 27.04
CA THR A 5 -5.18 -5.38 28.15
C THR A 5 -6.10 -4.29 27.62
N SER A 6 -6.52 -3.33 28.46
CA SER A 6 -7.18 -2.11 27.99
C SER A 6 -6.34 -1.30 27.00
N ASP A 7 -5.02 -1.44 27.07
CA ASP A 7 -4.06 -0.60 26.35
C ASP A 7 -3.60 -1.25 25.02
N GLY A 8 -3.98 -2.50 24.76
CA GLY A 8 -3.62 -3.20 23.53
C GLY A 8 -4.28 -4.57 23.37
N PRO A 9 -4.49 -5.03 22.12
CA PRO A 9 -5.12 -6.31 21.85
C PRO A 9 -4.24 -7.48 22.29
N THR A 10 -4.84 -8.67 22.31
CA THR A 10 -4.11 -9.93 22.49
C THR A 10 -3.07 -10.13 21.39
N LEU A 11 -1.95 -10.76 21.75
CA LEU A 11 -0.94 -11.24 20.79
C LEU A 11 -1.11 -12.72 20.45
N ILE A 12 -1.97 -13.43 21.19
CA ILE A 12 -2.26 -14.84 20.94
C ILE A 12 -3.03 -14.95 19.62
N GLY A 13 -2.48 -15.74 18.69
CA GLY A 13 -3.09 -15.98 17.37
C GLY A 13 -2.89 -14.87 16.34
N VAL A 14 -2.16 -13.80 16.67
CA VAL A 14 -1.83 -12.71 15.74
C VAL A 14 -0.89 -13.20 14.62
N GLY A 15 0.00 -14.14 14.92
CA GLY A 15 0.92 -14.74 13.96
C GLY A 15 2.20 -13.94 13.71
N ALA A 16 3.22 -14.63 13.18
CA ALA A 16 4.52 -14.04 12.87
C ALA A 16 4.46 -12.97 11.78
N ALA A 17 3.66 -13.19 10.73
CA ALA A 17 3.53 -12.23 9.61
C ALA A 17 3.01 -10.86 10.06
N ALA A 18 2.05 -10.84 11.00
CA ALA A 18 1.49 -9.58 11.48
C ALA A 18 2.52 -8.80 12.32
N VAL A 19 3.37 -9.52 13.07
CA VAL A 19 4.46 -8.89 13.83
C VAL A 19 5.53 -8.38 12.88
N ASP A 20 5.98 -9.19 11.91
CA ASP A 20 6.94 -8.73 10.90
C ASP A 20 6.40 -7.46 10.25
N PHE A 21 5.22 -7.51 9.62
CA PHE A 21 4.62 -6.36 8.95
C PHE A 21 4.58 -5.10 9.83
N GLN A 22 4.09 -5.20 11.07
CA GLN A 22 3.94 -4.01 11.90
C GLN A 22 5.30 -3.44 12.33
N VAL A 23 6.28 -4.28 12.63
CA VAL A 23 7.57 -3.86 13.17
C VAL A 23 8.56 -3.48 12.05
N SER A 24 8.62 -4.27 10.97
CA SER A 24 9.49 -4.01 9.81
C SER A 24 9.07 -2.74 9.05
N THR A 25 7.76 -2.42 9.04
CA THR A 25 7.27 -1.12 8.53
C THR A 25 7.40 0.03 9.54
N GLY A 26 7.88 -0.23 10.75
CA GLY A 26 8.06 0.77 11.81
C GLY A 26 6.77 1.33 12.39
N ARG A 27 5.60 0.74 12.09
CA ARG A 27 4.32 1.13 12.72
C ARG A 27 4.33 0.81 14.21
N MET A 28 4.89 -0.35 14.54
CA MET A 28 5.19 -0.77 15.90
C MET A 28 6.69 -0.61 16.20
N PRO A 29 7.06 -0.17 17.41
CA PRO A 29 6.18 0.13 18.55
C PRO A 29 5.39 1.43 18.35
N LEU A 30 4.10 1.40 18.72
CA LEU A 30 3.24 2.56 18.63
C LEU A 30 3.42 3.44 19.88
N GLN A 31 3.69 4.73 19.68
CA GLN A 31 3.95 5.66 20.80
C GLN A 31 2.65 6.24 21.39
N SER A 32 1.63 6.41 20.57
CA SER A 32 0.33 6.94 20.99
C SER A 32 -0.78 6.41 20.09
N GLY A 33 -1.97 6.24 20.66
CA GLY A 33 -3.19 5.97 19.91
C GLY A 33 -3.49 7.12 18.94
N GLY A 34 -4.00 6.77 17.77
CA GLY A 34 -4.41 7.70 16.73
C GLY A 34 -5.41 7.05 15.79
N VAL A 35 -5.88 7.81 14.79
CA VAL A 35 -6.85 7.33 13.79
C VAL A 35 -6.34 6.09 13.04
N GLN A 36 -5.03 6.03 12.80
CA GLN A 36 -4.32 4.88 12.25
C GLN A 36 -2.82 4.95 12.62
N ALA A 37 -2.12 3.81 12.63
CA ALA A 37 -0.68 3.80 12.89
C ALA A 37 0.12 4.19 11.62
N PRO A 38 0.82 5.33 11.58
CA PRO A 38 1.60 5.73 10.42
C PRO A 38 2.87 4.89 10.30
N ARG A 39 3.42 4.79 9.07
CA ARG A 39 4.77 4.28 8.84
C ARG A 39 5.77 5.23 9.51
N LYS A 40 6.77 4.69 10.22
CA LYS A 40 7.85 5.47 10.84
C LYS A 40 9.20 4.81 10.52
N PRO A 41 10.32 5.51 10.73
CA PRO A 41 11.63 4.85 10.68
C PRO A 41 11.64 3.65 11.63
N ARG A 42 12.08 2.50 11.12
CA ARG A 42 12.22 1.29 11.94
C ARG A 42 13.28 1.51 13.01
N ILE A 43 13.01 1.04 14.22
CA ILE A 43 13.97 1.10 15.34
C ILE A 43 14.61 -0.27 15.61
N TYR A 44 14.02 -1.34 15.08
CA TYR A 44 14.54 -2.70 15.16
C TYR A 44 15.24 -3.08 13.86
N ASN A 45 16.25 -3.93 13.96
CA ASN A 45 16.87 -4.60 12.83
C ASN A 45 16.14 -5.91 12.48
N GLU A 46 16.45 -6.52 11.33
CA GLU A 46 15.78 -7.75 10.85
C GLU A 46 15.84 -8.90 11.87
N ALA A 47 17.00 -9.13 12.50
CA ALA A 47 17.17 -10.23 13.45
C ALA A 47 16.33 -10.02 14.73
N GLU A 48 16.12 -8.77 15.14
CA GLU A 48 15.22 -8.45 16.26
C GLU A 48 13.75 -8.64 15.86
N VAL A 49 13.38 -8.25 14.63
CA VAL A 49 12.03 -8.50 14.09
C VAL A 49 11.73 -9.99 14.05
N ASP A 50 12.65 -10.80 13.55
CA ASP A 50 12.53 -12.27 13.49
C ASP A 50 12.33 -12.88 14.89
N GLN A 51 13.09 -12.39 15.88
CA GLN A 51 12.95 -12.85 17.27
C GLN A 51 11.59 -12.50 17.86
N LEU A 52 11.10 -11.28 17.61
CA LEU A 52 9.77 -10.85 18.06
C LEU A 52 8.66 -11.69 17.39
N ALA A 53 8.77 -11.90 16.08
CA ALA A 53 7.81 -12.69 15.32
C ALA A 53 7.80 -14.15 15.77
N ALA A 54 8.97 -14.75 16.00
CA ALA A 54 9.11 -16.11 16.51
C ALA A 54 8.53 -16.27 17.92
N TYR A 55 8.77 -15.29 18.81
CA TYR A 55 8.18 -15.28 20.14
C TYR A 55 6.65 -15.25 20.07
N VAL A 56 6.06 -14.38 19.25
CA VAL A 56 4.60 -14.31 19.11
C VAL A 56 4.01 -15.57 18.49
N ALA A 57 4.69 -16.18 17.51
CA ALA A 57 4.29 -17.47 16.95
C ALA A 57 4.29 -18.62 17.99
N SER A 58 5.18 -18.55 18.99
CA SER A 58 5.21 -19.54 20.08
C SER A 58 3.98 -19.50 21.00
N LEU A 59 3.23 -18.39 20.98
CA LEU A 59 2.07 -18.17 21.85
C LEU A 59 0.76 -18.76 21.29
N GLY A 60 0.73 -19.14 20.01
CA GLY A 60 -0.43 -19.77 19.38
C GLY A 60 -0.37 -19.77 17.84
N PRO A 61 -1.26 -20.55 17.19
CA PRO A 61 -1.31 -20.62 15.73
C PRO A 61 -1.75 -19.29 15.13
N GLY A 62 -1.08 -18.84 14.08
CA GLY A 62 -1.44 -17.64 13.34
C GLY A 62 -0.69 -17.57 12.01
N PRO A 63 -0.94 -16.54 11.18
CA PRO A 63 -0.28 -16.38 9.90
C PRO A 63 1.25 -16.35 10.01
N ALA A 64 1.92 -17.20 9.24
CA ALA A 64 3.38 -17.27 9.18
C ALA A 64 3.94 -16.26 8.17
N ILE A 65 5.19 -15.82 8.40
CA ILE A 65 5.95 -15.03 7.43
C ILE A 65 6.02 -15.82 6.12
N PRO A 66 5.74 -15.21 4.95
CA PRO A 66 5.69 -15.92 3.67
C PRO A 66 7.04 -16.54 3.33
N SER A 67 7.00 -17.75 2.77
CA SER A 67 8.21 -18.48 2.36
C SER A 67 8.86 -17.85 1.11
N ALA A 68 10.08 -18.30 0.78
CA ALA A 68 10.77 -17.84 -0.42
C ALA A 68 9.97 -18.18 -1.68
N GLU A 69 9.32 -19.34 -1.73
CA GLU A 69 8.48 -19.79 -2.84
C GLU A 69 7.25 -18.90 -2.99
N GLN A 70 6.60 -18.51 -1.89
CA GLN A 70 5.45 -17.58 -1.92
C GLN A 70 5.83 -16.16 -2.35
N LEU A 71 7.11 -15.81 -2.25
CA LEU A 71 7.65 -14.52 -2.68
C LEU A 71 8.33 -14.57 -4.05
N ASP A 72 8.40 -15.74 -4.68
CA ASP A 72 8.88 -15.86 -6.05
C ASP A 72 7.81 -15.34 -7.01
N LEU A 73 8.19 -14.37 -7.85
CA LEU A 73 7.31 -13.70 -8.78
C LEU A 73 7.67 -14.02 -10.24
N SER A 74 8.65 -14.91 -10.49
CA SER A 74 9.15 -15.20 -11.84
C SER A 74 8.06 -15.66 -12.81
N ASP A 75 7.10 -16.43 -12.30
CA ASP A 75 5.99 -17.02 -13.07
C ASP A 75 4.64 -16.34 -12.81
N ALA A 76 4.65 -15.15 -12.19
CA ALA A 76 3.43 -14.46 -11.81
C ALA A 76 2.64 -13.92 -13.02
N ASN A 77 1.34 -14.18 -13.06
CA ASN A 77 0.45 -13.73 -14.13
C ASN A 77 0.04 -12.26 -13.93
N LEU A 78 0.68 -11.32 -14.63
CA LEU A 78 0.38 -9.89 -14.53
C LEU A 78 -1.07 -9.52 -14.92
N GLN A 79 -1.65 -10.23 -15.89
CA GLN A 79 -3.02 -9.95 -16.34
C GLN A 79 -4.03 -10.29 -15.24
N GLU A 80 -3.92 -11.48 -14.67
CA GLU A 80 -4.73 -11.91 -13.53
C GLU A 80 -4.50 -10.99 -12.33
N GLY A 81 -3.24 -10.65 -12.04
CA GLY A 81 -2.87 -9.73 -10.96
C GLY A 81 -3.57 -8.37 -11.07
N GLY A 82 -3.63 -7.81 -12.28
CA GLY A 82 -4.33 -6.56 -12.52
C GLY A 82 -5.84 -6.68 -12.34
N GLU A 83 -6.46 -7.78 -12.76
CA GLU A 83 -7.90 -8.02 -12.56
C GLU A 83 -8.25 -8.15 -11.07
N LEU A 84 -7.48 -8.95 -10.34
CA LEU A 84 -7.61 -9.13 -8.90
C LEU A 84 -7.38 -7.82 -8.14
N PHE A 85 -6.36 -7.05 -8.51
CA PHE A 85 -6.08 -5.78 -7.86
C PHE A 85 -7.21 -4.76 -8.08
N ARG A 86 -7.74 -4.66 -9.29
CA ARG A 86 -8.86 -3.75 -9.59
C ARG A 86 -10.14 -4.11 -8.85
N THR A 87 -10.39 -5.41 -8.68
CA THR A 87 -11.60 -5.90 -8.01
C THR A 87 -11.50 -5.86 -6.48
N ASN A 88 -10.31 -6.05 -5.90
CA ASN A 88 -10.15 -6.23 -4.46
C ASN A 88 -9.43 -5.06 -3.75
N CYS A 89 -8.59 -4.30 -4.46
CA CYS A 89 -7.64 -3.38 -3.83
C CYS A 89 -7.79 -1.92 -4.30
N ALA A 90 -8.10 -1.71 -5.58
CA ALA A 90 -8.09 -0.38 -6.22
C ALA A 90 -9.11 0.61 -5.63
N SER A 91 -10.19 0.11 -5.02
CA SER A 91 -11.17 0.94 -4.32
C SER A 91 -10.57 1.75 -3.17
N CYS A 92 -9.52 1.22 -2.53
CA CYS A 92 -8.80 1.87 -1.45
C CYS A 92 -7.45 2.43 -1.94
N HIS A 93 -6.69 1.63 -2.70
CA HIS A 93 -5.32 1.96 -3.07
C HIS A 93 -5.18 2.68 -4.42
N ASN A 94 -6.26 3.08 -5.09
CA ASN A 94 -6.23 3.62 -6.46
C ASN A 94 -5.77 2.56 -7.50
N PHE A 95 -6.10 2.76 -8.79
CA PHE A 95 -5.82 1.82 -9.88
C PHE A 95 -4.35 1.45 -10.06
N VAL A 96 -3.44 2.34 -9.68
CA VAL A 96 -1.99 2.12 -9.75
C VAL A 96 -1.36 1.93 -8.37
N GLY A 97 -2.16 1.77 -7.31
CA GLY A 97 -1.66 1.54 -5.95
C GLY A 97 -1.22 2.79 -5.18
N GLN A 98 -1.58 4.00 -5.63
CA GLN A 98 -1.14 5.29 -5.06
C GLN A 98 -1.68 5.60 -3.67
N GLY A 99 -2.60 4.79 -3.17
CA GLY A 99 -3.32 5.07 -1.94
C GLY A 99 -4.51 5.99 -2.18
N GLY A 100 -5.17 6.35 -1.09
CA GLY A 100 -6.40 7.13 -1.14
C GLY A 100 -6.91 7.48 0.24
N ALA A 101 -7.74 8.52 0.32
CA ALA A 101 -8.40 8.90 1.56
C ALA A 101 -9.54 7.93 1.88
N LEU A 102 -9.64 7.52 3.15
CA LEU A 102 -10.72 6.69 3.69
C LEU A 102 -11.56 7.52 4.68
N THR A 103 -12.68 6.93 5.12
CA THR A 103 -13.56 7.55 6.12
C THR A 103 -12.85 7.75 7.45
N GLN A 104 -13.36 8.71 8.25
CA GLN A 104 -12.85 9.00 9.59
C GLN A 104 -11.37 9.42 9.66
N GLY A 105 -10.84 10.03 8.58
CA GLY A 105 -9.47 10.52 8.54
C GLY A 105 -8.41 9.43 8.33
N LYS A 106 -8.83 8.20 8.01
CA LYS A 106 -7.93 7.12 7.61
C LYS A 106 -7.48 7.30 6.16
N TYR A 107 -6.44 6.57 5.76
CA TYR A 107 -5.96 6.52 4.40
C TYR A 107 -5.34 5.17 4.07
N ALA A 108 -5.48 4.75 2.82
CA ALA A 108 -4.73 3.66 2.24
C ALA A 108 -3.34 4.20 1.85
N PRO A 109 -2.25 3.54 2.26
CA PRO A 109 -0.91 4.01 1.92
C PRO A 109 -0.60 3.81 0.43
N ASP A 110 0.34 4.62 -0.06
CA ASP A 110 1.00 4.41 -1.34
C ASP A 110 1.81 3.09 -1.30
N LEU A 111 1.65 2.27 -2.33
CA LEU A 111 2.32 0.98 -2.47
C LEU A 111 3.69 1.09 -3.17
N SER A 112 4.13 2.30 -3.53
CA SER A 112 5.44 2.50 -4.13
C SER A 112 6.59 2.16 -3.15
N GLY A 113 7.60 1.45 -3.65
CA GLY A 113 8.76 1.05 -2.85
C GLY A 113 8.47 0.09 -1.70
N VAL A 114 7.30 -0.55 -1.68
CA VAL A 114 6.97 -1.63 -0.75
C VAL A 114 7.55 -2.95 -1.28
N THR A 115 8.12 -3.77 -0.40
CA THR A 115 8.70 -5.06 -0.80
C THR A 115 7.59 -6.12 -1.00
N PRO A 116 7.83 -7.17 -1.81
CA PRO A 116 6.90 -8.29 -1.97
C PRO A 116 6.45 -8.90 -0.64
N ARG A 117 7.39 -9.12 0.29
CA ARG A 117 7.10 -9.62 1.64
C ARG A 117 6.03 -8.80 2.34
N ILE A 118 6.22 -7.49 2.41
CA ILE A 118 5.32 -6.58 3.13
C ILE A 118 3.95 -6.48 2.45
N MET A 119 3.90 -6.54 1.12
CA MET A 119 2.61 -6.60 0.40
C MET A 119 1.88 -7.92 0.68
N TYR A 120 2.59 -9.04 0.68
CA TYR A 120 2.02 -10.35 0.96
C TYR A 120 1.47 -10.42 2.39
N GLU A 121 2.26 -9.98 3.37
CA GLU A 121 1.84 -9.95 4.77
C GLU A 121 0.67 -8.99 4.99
N ALA A 122 0.65 -7.81 4.34
CA ALA A 122 -0.48 -6.90 4.41
C ALA A 122 -1.79 -7.58 3.94
N MET A 123 -1.75 -8.29 2.81
CA MET A 123 -2.90 -9.07 2.34
C MET A 123 -3.28 -10.15 3.34
N LEU A 124 -2.30 -10.89 3.86
CA LEU A 124 -2.52 -12.02 4.75
C LEU A 124 -3.07 -11.61 6.13
N THR A 125 -2.69 -10.44 6.65
CA THR A 125 -2.99 -10.04 8.02
C THR A 125 -4.03 -8.93 8.13
N GLY A 126 -4.37 -8.25 7.02
CA GLY A 126 -5.38 -7.18 6.98
C GLY A 126 -5.09 -6.04 7.96
N PRO A 127 -3.99 -5.29 7.82
CA PRO A 127 -3.62 -4.26 8.78
C PRO A 127 -4.62 -3.09 8.80
N GLN A 128 -4.95 -2.64 10.01
CA GLN A 128 -5.77 -1.46 10.29
C GLN A 128 -7.20 -1.54 9.74
N SER A 129 -7.46 -1.04 8.53
CA SER A 129 -8.78 -1.06 7.88
C SER A 129 -8.77 -1.84 6.58
N MET A 130 -7.64 -2.45 6.24
CA MET A 130 -7.54 -3.40 5.14
C MET A 130 -8.18 -4.73 5.57
N PRO A 131 -9.06 -5.33 4.75
CA PRO A 131 -9.62 -6.64 5.05
C PRO A 131 -8.53 -7.73 4.98
N VAL A 132 -8.77 -8.84 5.68
CA VAL A 132 -7.90 -10.02 5.64
C VAL A 132 -8.18 -10.82 4.38
N PHE A 133 -7.13 -11.06 3.59
CA PHE A 133 -7.15 -11.96 2.44
C PHE A 133 -6.35 -13.24 2.78
N SER A 134 -7.01 -14.19 3.42
CA SER A 134 -6.43 -15.49 3.74
C SER A 134 -6.19 -16.31 2.48
N ASP A 135 -5.43 -17.41 2.59
CA ASP A 135 -5.17 -18.30 1.46
C ASP A 135 -6.43 -19.01 0.93
N ALA A 136 -7.56 -18.92 1.67
CA ALA A 136 -8.86 -19.38 1.23
C ALA A 136 -9.62 -18.36 0.37
N SER A 137 -9.30 -17.07 0.48
CA SER A 137 -9.93 -16.01 -0.34
C SER A 137 -9.05 -15.54 -1.49
N LEU A 138 -7.73 -15.48 -1.30
CA LEU A 138 -6.75 -15.28 -2.36
C LEU A 138 -5.64 -16.31 -2.19
N THR A 139 -5.45 -17.18 -3.19
CA THR A 139 -4.39 -18.20 -3.13
C THR A 139 -3.00 -17.55 -3.16
N PRO A 140 -1.93 -18.27 -2.75
CA PRO A 140 -0.57 -17.77 -2.85
C PRO A 140 -0.20 -17.27 -4.26
N GLU A 141 -0.63 -17.98 -5.30
CA GLU A 141 -0.38 -17.62 -6.71
C GLU A 141 -1.11 -16.32 -7.09
N GLN A 142 -2.33 -16.15 -6.61
CA GLN A 142 -3.10 -14.92 -6.81
C GLN A 142 -2.46 -13.73 -6.09
N LYS A 143 -1.92 -13.94 -4.89
CA LYS A 143 -1.16 -12.92 -4.17
C LYS A 143 0.12 -12.54 -4.91
N GLN A 144 0.87 -13.52 -5.43
CA GLN A 144 2.04 -13.28 -6.28
C GLN A 144 1.67 -12.46 -7.52
N ALA A 145 0.58 -12.82 -8.21
CA ALA A 145 0.07 -12.08 -9.36
C ALA A 145 -0.25 -10.62 -9.03
N ILE A 146 -0.96 -10.36 -7.91
CA ILE A 146 -1.26 -9.00 -7.45
C ILE A 146 0.03 -8.22 -7.16
N ILE A 147 0.99 -8.83 -6.44
CA ILE A 147 2.25 -8.19 -6.09
C ILE A 147 3.05 -7.85 -7.36
N ALA A 148 3.16 -8.80 -8.29
CA ALA A 148 3.84 -8.60 -9.55
C ALA A 148 3.20 -7.46 -10.36
N PHE A 149 1.86 -7.42 -10.44
CA PHE A 149 1.14 -6.32 -11.07
C PHE A 149 1.45 -4.96 -10.42
N VAL A 150 1.44 -4.88 -9.08
CA VAL A 150 1.76 -3.63 -8.37
C VAL A 150 3.20 -3.19 -8.63
N GLN A 151 4.15 -4.12 -8.73
CA GLN A 151 5.54 -3.79 -9.05
C GLN A 151 5.72 -3.34 -10.50
N ASP A 152 4.99 -3.95 -11.43
CA ASP A 152 5.04 -3.67 -12.87
C ASP A 152 4.44 -2.31 -13.22
N VAL A 153 3.19 -2.06 -12.78
CA VAL A 153 2.46 -0.80 -13.06
C VAL A 153 3.19 0.43 -12.51
N ARG A 154 4.09 0.24 -11.54
CA ARG A 154 4.93 1.29 -10.97
C ARG A 154 6.20 1.59 -11.73
N GLN A 155 6.72 0.62 -12.46
CA GLN A 155 7.88 0.80 -13.31
C GLN A 155 7.50 1.35 -14.68
N GLU A 156 6.25 1.17 -15.11
CA GLU A 156 5.78 1.68 -16.40
C GLU A 156 5.85 3.22 -16.47
N PRO A 157 6.62 3.77 -17.44
CA PRO A 157 6.65 5.20 -17.68
C PRO A 157 5.28 5.69 -18.18
N ASN A 158 4.88 6.89 -17.76
CA ASN A 158 3.58 7.47 -18.11
C ASN A 158 3.44 7.62 -19.64
N PRO A 159 2.54 6.88 -20.30
CA PRO A 159 2.29 7.07 -21.73
C PRO A 159 1.55 8.40 -21.90
N GLY A 160 2.20 9.42 -22.47
CA GLY A 160 1.56 10.68 -22.86
C GLY A 160 2.01 11.96 -22.14
N GLY A 161 3.07 11.94 -21.31
CA GLY A 161 3.69 13.15 -20.76
C GLY A 161 3.84 13.15 -19.24
N PHE A 162 3.75 14.34 -18.61
CA PHE A 162 3.86 14.46 -17.16
C PHE A 162 2.68 13.75 -16.48
N GLY A 163 2.96 12.68 -15.74
CA GLY A 163 1.91 11.88 -15.10
C GLY A 163 1.14 12.57 -13.97
N LEU A 164 1.48 13.80 -13.58
CA LEU A 164 0.82 14.60 -12.51
C LEU A 164 0.46 13.80 -11.25
N GLY A 165 1.33 12.86 -10.87
CA GLY A 165 1.12 11.99 -9.72
C GLY A 165 0.08 10.88 -9.93
N ARG A 166 -0.35 10.57 -11.17
CA ARG A 166 -1.29 9.54 -11.67
C ARG A 166 -2.62 9.43 -10.88
N VAL A 167 -2.97 10.49 -10.15
CA VAL A 167 -4.20 10.61 -9.35
C VAL A 167 -5.44 10.70 -10.24
N GLY A 168 -5.27 11.03 -11.53
CA GLY A 168 -6.30 11.02 -12.55
C GLY A 168 -6.87 12.42 -12.89
N PRO A 169 -8.13 12.50 -13.37
CA PRO A 169 -8.64 13.64 -14.12
C PRO A 169 -8.74 14.93 -13.31
N VAL A 170 -8.72 14.86 -11.98
CA VAL A 170 -8.74 16.04 -11.11
C VAL A 170 -7.44 16.83 -11.22
N THR A 171 -6.29 16.15 -11.12
CA THR A 171 -4.98 16.80 -11.23
C THR A 171 -4.73 17.32 -12.63
N GLU A 172 -5.12 16.55 -13.65
CA GLU A 172 -5.07 16.95 -15.07
C GLU A 172 -5.99 18.16 -15.34
N GLY A 173 -7.19 18.16 -14.79
CA GLY A 173 -8.15 19.26 -14.90
C GLY A 173 -7.65 20.55 -14.25
N LEU A 174 -7.04 20.47 -13.06
CA LEU A 174 -6.44 21.63 -12.40
C LEU A 174 -5.30 22.22 -13.24
N VAL A 175 -4.42 21.38 -13.78
CA VAL A 175 -3.32 21.85 -14.64
C VAL A 175 -3.88 22.46 -15.92
N THR A 176 -4.86 21.83 -16.55
CA THR A 176 -5.54 22.38 -17.73
C THR A 176 -6.20 23.71 -17.43
N TRP A 177 -6.81 23.86 -16.26
CA TRP A 177 -7.45 25.10 -15.84
C TRP A 177 -6.40 26.20 -15.60
N VAL A 178 -5.36 25.94 -14.82
CA VAL A 178 -4.32 26.93 -14.49
C VAL A 178 -3.48 27.30 -15.71
N VAL A 179 -2.92 26.30 -16.41
CA VAL A 179 -2.01 26.52 -17.55
C VAL A 179 -2.80 26.87 -18.81
N GLY A 180 -3.88 26.14 -19.10
CA GLY A 180 -4.70 26.37 -20.28
C GLY A 180 -5.39 27.74 -20.23
N LEU A 181 -6.11 28.06 -19.14
CA LEU A 181 -6.70 29.40 -19.03
C LEU A 181 -5.63 30.49 -18.90
N GLY A 182 -4.53 30.22 -18.19
CA GLY A 182 -3.41 31.16 -18.09
C GLY A 182 -2.86 31.54 -19.47
N LEU A 183 -2.64 30.56 -20.35
CA LEU A 183 -2.18 30.78 -21.72
C LEU A 183 -3.23 31.50 -22.58
N LEU A 184 -4.52 31.14 -22.44
CA LEU A 184 -5.60 31.80 -23.17
C LEU A 184 -5.73 33.28 -22.76
N ILE A 185 -5.64 33.59 -21.46
CA ILE A 185 -5.67 34.96 -20.94
C ILE A 185 -4.45 35.73 -21.45
N ALA A 186 -3.25 35.14 -21.37
CA ALA A 186 -2.02 35.78 -21.86
C ALA A 186 -2.09 36.08 -23.38
N ALA A 187 -2.61 35.15 -24.18
CA ALA A 187 -2.81 35.34 -25.60
C ALA A 187 -3.84 36.44 -25.89
N ALA A 188 -4.96 36.46 -25.15
CA ALA A 188 -5.99 37.50 -25.29
C ALA A 188 -5.44 38.90 -24.96
N VAL A 189 -4.68 39.02 -23.86
CA VAL A 189 -4.01 40.27 -23.49
C VAL A 189 -2.99 40.68 -24.54
N TRP A 190 -2.16 39.75 -25.04
CA TRP A 190 -1.19 40.04 -26.09
C TRP A 190 -1.83 40.58 -27.36
N ILE A 191 -2.93 39.95 -27.81
CA ILE A 191 -3.68 40.40 -28.99
C ILE A 191 -4.28 41.80 -28.74
N ALA A 192 -4.82 42.06 -27.55
CA ALA A 192 -5.44 43.33 -27.22
C ALA A 192 -4.44 44.49 -27.05
N VAL A 193 -3.23 44.21 -26.58
CA VAL A 193 -2.19 45.22 -26.29
C VAL A 193 -1.27 45.48 -27.49
N LYS A 194 -1.31 44.63 -28.54
CA LYS A 194 -0.50 44.83 -29.75
C LYS A 194 -0.99 46.10 -30.47
N PRO A 195 -0.17 47.17 -30.56
CA PRO A 195 -0.55 48.38 -31.28
C PRO A 195 -0.69 48.04 -32.76
N SER A 196 -1.78 48.51 -33.37
CA SER A 196 -1.97 48.60 -34.82
C SER A 196 -0.87 49.42 -35.47
#